data_AF-B5GBA8-F1
#
_entry.id   AF-B5GBA8-F1
#
_cell.length_a   1.000
_cell.length_b   1.000
_cell.length_c   1.000
_cell.angle_alpha   90.00
_cell.angle_beta   90.00
_cell.angle_gamma   90.00
#
_symmetry.space_group_name_H-M   'P 1'
#
loop_
_entity.id
_entity.type
_entity.pdbx_description
1 polymer ?
#
loop_
_entity_poly.entity_id
_entity_poly.type
_entity_poly.pdbx_seq_one_letter_code
_entity_poly.pdbx_strand_id
1 'polypeptide(L)'
;MERYFWHLTERQAVGLECVRCGTAFRRGGPVAVPVGRSAERDGEVSACRTPCVEQIAAEAQDMADTMRAAAASAPAPGWGADSSYSVDGAFGELLRDLHMLTGAEALLTTSDEPETVRWLLALAARHSEAAMTRARLLLAQMAGED
;
A
#
# COMPACT_ATOMS: atom_id res chain seq x y z
N MET A 1 5.25 -16.64 9.66
CA MET A 1 4.12 -15.71 9.70
C MET A 1 3.10 -16.24 8.71
N GLU A 2 2.12 -17.02 9.17
CA GLU A 2 1.07 -17.57 8.31
C GLU A 2 0.24 -16.40 7.76
N ARG A 3 0.32 -16.18 6.44
CA ARG A 3 -0.26 -15.03 5.73
C ARG A 3 -1.70 -15.27 5.26
N TYR A 4 -2.38 -16.28 5.80
CA TYR A 4 -3.63 -16.75 5.22
C TYR A 4 -4.79 -16.44 6.17
N PHE A 5 -5.61 -15.46 5.77
CA PHE A 5 -6.78 -15.01 6.51
C PHE A 5 -7.87 -16.10 6.57
N TRP A 6 -7.92 -17.00 5.58
CA TRP A 6 -8.89 -18.09 5.54
C TRP A 6 -8.21 -19.43 5.23
N HIS A 7 -8.44 -20.40 6.10
CA HIS A 7 -8.21 -21.82 5.79
C HIS A 7 -9.37 -22.30 4.92
N LEU A 8 -9.25 -22.06 3.61
CA LEU A 8 -10.28 -22.44 2.64
C LEU A 8 -10.19 -23.93 2.32
N THR A 9 -11.34 -24.60 2.23
CA THR A 9 -11.39 -25.90 1.57
C THR A 9 -11.13 -25.73 0.07
N GLU A 10 -10.77 -26.82 -0.61
CA GLU A 10 -10.56 -26.80 -2.06
C GLU A 10 -11.77 -26.24 -2.82
N ARG A 11 -12.99 -26.53 -2.36
CA ARG A 11 -14.24 -26.08 -3.00
C ARG A 11 -14.53 -24.60 -2.76
N GLN A 12 -14.16 -24.06 -1.60
CA GLN A 12 -14.26 -22.63 -1.31
C GLN A 12 -13.22 -21.82 -2.08
N ALA A 13 -12.00 -22.35 -2.21
CA ALA A 13 -10.89 -21.69 -2.92
C ALA A 13 -11.15 -21.51 -4.42
N VAL A 14 -12.07 -22.29 -5.01
CA VAL A 14 -12.50 -22.17 -6.41
C VAL A 14 -13.90 -21.53 -6.56
N GLY A 15 -14.43 -20.93 -5.49
CA GLY A 15 -15.69 -20.19 -5.53
C GLY A 15 -16.97 -21.03 -5.66
N LEU A 16 -16.91 -22.33 -5.40
CA LEU A 16 -18.10 -23.22 -5.46
C LEU A 16 -18.90 -23.25 -4.16
N GLU A 17 -18.32 -22.79 -3.06
CA GLU A 17 -18.91 -22.76 -1.73
C GLU A 17 -18.69 -21.42 -1.06
N CYS A 18 -19.65 -21.04 -0.19
CA CYS A 18 -19.51 -19.88 0.66
C CYS A 18 -18.27 -20.03 1.55
N VAL A 19 -17.38 -19.04 1.51
CA VAL A 19 -16.17 -19.00 2.35
C VAL A 19 -16.48 -19.00 3.85
N ARG A 20 -17.67 -18.55 4.26
CA ARG A 20 -18.07 -18.46 5.67
C ARG A 20 -18.78 -19.71 6.18
N CYS A 21 -19.86 -20.11 5.51
CA CYS A 21 -20.75 -21.17 6.00
C CYS A 21 -20.63 -22.50 5.23
N GLY A 22 -19.79 -22.57 4.19
CA GLY A 22 -19.59 -23.79 3.39
C GLY A 22 -20.79 -24.19 2.52
N THR A 23 -21.81 -23.33 2.39
CA THR A 23 -22.98 -23.64 1.54
C THR A 23 -22.58 -23.65 0.07
N ALA A 24 -22.87 -24.74 -0.64
CA ALA A 24 -22.58 -24.88 -2.06
C ALA A 24 -23.50 -24.03 -2.95
N PHE A 25 -22.91 -23.32 -3.90
CA PHE A 25 -23.63 -22.59 -4.94
C PHE A 25 -24.05 -23.57 -6.04
N ARG A 26 -25.30 -24.01 -6.02
CA ARG A 26 -25.86 -24.84 -7.11
C ARG A 26 -26.31 -23.94 -8.27
N ARG A 27 -26.38 -24.49 -9.50
CA ARG A 27 -27.11 -23.81 -10.60
C ARG A 27 -28.56 -23.56 -10.13
N GLY A 28 -28.96 -22.30 -10.04
CA GLY A 28 -30.26 -21.88 -9.49
C GLY A 28 -30.31 -21.71 -7.97
N GLY A 29 -29.16 -21.78 -7.28
CA GLY A 29 -29.01 -21.57 -5.83
C GLY A 29 -28.89 -20.10 -5.43
N PRO A 30 -28.60 -19.81 -4.14
CA PRO A 30 -28.43 -18.44 -3.66
C PRO A 30 -27.34 -17.73 -4.48
N VAL A 31 -27.57 -16.46 -4.82
CA VAL A 31 -26.61 -15.65 -5.58
C VAL A 31 -25.30 -15.58 -4.81
N ALA A 32 -24.23 -16.03 -5.46
CA ALA A 32 -22.87 -15.89 -5.00
C ALA A 32 -22.45 -14.43 -5.11
N VAL A 33 -21.90 -13.88 -4.02
CA VAL A 33 -21.34 -12.53 -3.99
C VAL A 33 -19.82 -12.66 -3.87
N PRO A 34 -19.03 -12.07 -4.79
CA PRO A 34 -17.58 -12.11 -4.70
C PRO A 34 -17.11 -11.29 -3.50
N VAL A 35 -16.22 -11.87 -2.68
CA VAL A 35 -15.70 -11.24 -1.46
C VAL A 35 -14.18 -11.18 -1.39
N GLY A 36 -13.48 -11.74 -2.38
CA GLY A 36 -12.03 -11.66 -2.45
C GLY A 36 -11.42 -12.67 -3.41
N ARG A 37 -10.14 -12.97 -3.21
CA ARG A 37 -9.39 -13.98 -3.96
C ARG A 37 -8.67 -14.95 -3.04
N SER A 38 -8.58 -16.20 -3.47
CA SER A 38 -7.73 -17.22 -2.86
C SER A 38 -6.27 -16.97 -3.25
N ALA A 39 -5.38 -16.84 -2.26
CA ALA A 39 -3.95 -16.68 -2.50
C ALA A 39 -3.29 -17.92 -3.11
N GLU A 40 -3.82 -19.12 -2.83
CA GLU A 40 -3.22 -20.38 -3.27
C GLU A 40 -3.58 -20.75 -4.72
N ARG A 41 -4.76 -20.33 -5.18
CA ARG A 41 -5.29 -20.73 -6.50
C ARG A 41 -5.60 -19.56 -7.43
N ASP A 42 -5.37 -18.33 -6.98
CA ASP A 42 -5.76 -17.06 -7.64
C ASP A 42 -7.22 -17.05 -8.13
N GLY A 43 -8.06 -17.85 -7.48
CA GLY A 43 -9.49 -17.98 -7.77
C GLY A 43 -10.29 -16.94 -7.01
N GLU A 44 -11.34 -16.41 -7.63
CA GLU A 44 -12.32 -15.58 -6.93
C GLU A 44 -13.07 -16.43 -5.89
N VAL A 45 -13.19 -15.89 -4.67
CA VAL A 45 -13.91 -16.55 -3.58
C VAL A 45 -15.18 -15.80 -3.26
N SER A 46 -16.23 -16.55 -2.93
CA SER A 46 -17.59 -16.03 -2.84
C SER A 46 -18.25 -16.33 -1.50
N ALA A 47 -19.18 -15.47 -1.10
CA ALA A 47 -20.02 -15.64 0.07
C ALA A 47 -21.49 -15.80 -0.33
N CYS A 48 -22.25 -16.47 0.55
CA CYS A 48 -23.70 -16.43 0.51
C CYS A 48 -24.20 -14.99 0.74
N ARG A 49 -25.43 -14.65 0.38
CA ARG A 49 -26.02 -13.34 0.76
C ARG A 49 -26.08 -13.18 2.29
N THR A 50 -26.82 -12.19 2.80
CA THR A 50 -27.07 -12.01 4.24
C THR A 50 -27.42 -13.34 4.93
N PRO A 51 -26.74 -13.69 6.04
CA PRO A 51 -25.82 -12.87 6.84
C PRO A 51 -24.33 -12.99 6.48
N CYS A 52 -23.93 -13.88 5.56
CA CYS A 52 -22.51 -14.19 5.34
C CYS A 52 -21.70 -12.96 4.88
N VAL A 53 -22.22 -12.20 3.91
CA VAL A 53 -21.53 -10.99 3.39
C VAL A 53 -21.39 -9.92 4.47
N GLU A 54 -22.42 -9.71 5.29
CA GLU A 54 -22.40 -8.68 6.35
C GLU A 54 -21.37 -9.02 7.43
N GLN A 55 -21.27 -10.29 7.82
CA GLN A 55 -20.26 -10.73 8.78
C GLN A 55 -18.84 -10.60 8.24
N ILE A 56 -18.62 -10.96 6.97
CA ILE A 56 -17.30 -10.80 6.32
C ILE A 56 -16.92 -9.33 6.24
N ALA A 57 -17.86 -8.45 5.89
CA ALA A 57 -17.61 -7.01 5.84
C ALA A 57 -17.28 -6.44 7.23
N ALA A 58 -17.99 -6.88 8.27
CA ALA A 58 -17.72 -6.47 9.65
C ALA A 58 -16.33 -6.94 10.13
N GLU A 59 -15.95 -8.18 9.85
CA GLU A 59 -14.62 -8.70 10.21
C GLU A 59 -13.49 -8.01 9.43
N ALA A 60 -13.69 -7.74 8.14
CA ALA A 60 -12.73 -6.99 7.34
C ALA A 60 -12.55 -5.56 7.89
N GLN A 61 -13.63 -4.92 8.33
CA GLN A 61 -13.59 -3.60 8.94
C GLN A 61 -12.88 -3.61 10.30
N ASP A 62 -13.20 -4.57 11.17
CA ASP A 62 -12.55 -4.74 12.49
C ASP A 62 -11.05 -5.01 12.36
N MET A 63 -10.66 -5.81 11.36
CA MET A 63 -9.26 -6.02 11.04
C MET A 63 -8.61 -4.74 10.52
N ALA A 64 -9.26 -4.00 9.62
CA ALA A 64 -8.74 -2.73 9.13
C ALA A 64 -8.60 -1.69 10.27
N ASP A 65 -9.54 -1.67 11.21
CA ASP A 65 -9.51 -0.85 12.42
C ASP A 65 -8.35 -1.27 13.33
N THR A 66 -8.16 -2.58 13.55
CA THR A 66 -7.05 -3.14 14.31
C THR A 66 -5.70 -2.83 13.67
N MET A 67 -5.58 -2.95 12.34
CA MET A 67 -4.37 -2.60 11.61
C MET A 67 -4.09 -1.10 11.68
N ARG A 68 -5.11 -0.24 11.58
CA ARG A 68 -4.97 1.20 11.78
C ARG A 68 -4.58 1.54 13.21
N ALA A 69 -5.15 0.87 14.20
CA ALA A 69 -4.78 1.03 15.60
C ALA A 69 -3.35 0.54 15.88
N ALA A 70 -2.93 -0.57 15.28
CA ALA A 70 -1.56 -1.08 15.36
C ALA A 70 -0.57 -0.13 14.66
N ALA A 71 -0.95 0.45 13.52
CA ALA A 71 -0.14 1.46 12.84
C ALA A 71 -0.09 2.79 13.61
N ALA A 72 -1.16 3.15 14.34
CA ALA A 72 -1.22 4.35 15.16
C ALA A 72 -0.56 4.18 16.55
N SER A 73 -0.51 2.94 17.07
CA SER A 73 0.15 2.58 18.33
C SER A 73 1.58 2.08 18.14
N ALA A 74 1.99 1.82 16.90
CA ALA A 74 3.39 1.89 16.53
C ALA A 74 3.90 3.25 17.02
N PRO A 75 4.99 3.30 17.79
CA PRO A 75 5.51 4.56 18.28
C PRO A 75 5.62 5.50 17.09
N ALA A 76 4.89 6.64 17.14
CA ALA A 76 5.08 7.75 16.22
C ALA A 76 6.59 7.87 16.02
N PRO A 77 7.12 7.80 14.79
CA PRO A 77 8.47 7.36 14.51
C PRO A 77 9.40 8.01 15.53
N GLY A 78 9.79 7.19 16.52
CA GLY A 78 10.84 7.58 17.44
C GLY A 78 12.01 7.82 16.51
N TRP A 79 12.53 9.04 16.54
CA TRP A 79 13.67 9.48 15.76
C TRP A 79 14.93 8.74 16.26
N GLY A 80 14.93 7.43 16.13
CA GLY A 80 16.07 6.56 16.31
C GLY A 80 16.77 6.42 14.97
N ALA A 81 18.09 6.38 15.04
CA ALA A 81 19.02 6.27 13.91
C ALA A 81 18.65 5.17 12.88
N ASP A 82 17.93 4.13 13.28
CA ASP A 82 17.48 3.05 12.37
C ASP A 82 16.30 3.46 11.45
N SER A 83 15.59 4.54 11.75
CA SER A 83 14.42 5.00 10.98
C SER A 83 14.78 5.96 9.83
N SER A 84 15.88 6.71 9.96
CA SER A 84 16.31 7.73 8.99
C SER A 84 16.74 7.11 7.66
N TYR A 85 17.35 5.91 7.70
CA TYR A 85 17.83 5.15 6.54
C TYR A 85 16.81 4.18 5.93
N SER A 86 15.58 4.14 6.45
CA SER A 86 14.52 3.27 5.91
C SER A 86 13.97 3.79 4.58
N VAL A 87 13.40 2.89 3.77
CA VAL A 87 12.80 3.18 2.45
C VAL A 87 11.62 4.18 2.56
N ASP A 88 10.95 4.19 3.71
CA ASP A 88 9.86 5.12 4.02
C ASP A 88 10.30 6.29 4.92
N GLY A 89 11.58 6.35 5.30
CA GLY A 89 12.17 7.41 6.12
C GLY A 89 12.74 8.58 5.32
N ALA A 90 13.38 9.52 6.02
CA ALA A 90 13.92 10.75 5.43
C ALA A 90 14.93 10.49 4.29
N PHE A 91 15.70 9.40 4.37
CA PHE A 91 16.60 8.96 3.29
C PHE A 91 15.83 8.43 2.07
N GLY A 92 14.81 7.60 2.27
CA GLY A 92 13.94 7.14 1.19
C GLY A 92 13.16 8.27 0.51
N GLU A 93 12.74 9.27 1.27
CA GLU A 93 12.16 10.50 0.74
C GLU A 93 13.15 11.32 -0.09
N LEU A 94 14.41 11.45 0.37
CA LEU A 94 15.48 12.09 -0.39
C LEU A 94 15.71 11.36 -1.73
N LEU A 95 15.77 10.03 -1.73
CA LEU A 95 15.92 9.24 -2.96
C LEU A 95 14.75 9.45 -3.93
N ARG A 96 13.51 9.56 -3.43
CA ARG A 96 12.34 9.88 -4.24
C ARG A 96 12.45 11.27 -4.87
N ASP A 97 12.84 12.28 -4.10
CA ASP A 97 13.03 13.64 -4.62
C ASP A 97 14.14 13.69 -5.69
N LEU A 98 15.26 12.99 -5.48
CA LEU A 98 16.33 12.86 -6.47
C LEU A 98 15.86 12.13 -7.74
N HIS A 99 15.08 11.06 -7.61
CA HIS A 99 14.53 10.35 -8.77
C HIS A 99 13.59 11.24 -9.59
N MET A 100 12.76 12.05 -8.94
CA MET A 100 11.91 13.04 -9.62
C MET A 100 12.75 14.09 -10.36
N LEU A 101 13.87 14.53 -9.81
CA LEU A 101 14.80 15.44 -10.49
C LEU A 101 15.43 14.80 -11.73
N THR A 102 15.89 13.55 -11.65
CA THR A 102 16.41 12.82 -12.82
C THR A 102 15.35 12.61 -13.89
N GLY A 103 14.10 12.30 -13.49
CA GLY A 103 12.98 12.21 -14.43
C GLY A 103 12.68 13.55 -15.12
N ALA A 104 12.67 14.64 -14.35
CA ALA A 104 12.47 15.99 -14.88
C ALA A 104 13.59 16.40 -15.85
N GLU A 105 14.85 16.07 -15.55
CA GLU A 105 15.99 16.27 -16.45
C GLU A 105 15.79 15.53 -17.78
N ALA A 106 15.48 14.23 -17.73
CA ALA A 106 15.27 13.43 -18.92
C ALA A 106 14.14 14.00 -19.81
N LEU A 107 13.04 14.43 -19.21
CA LEU A 107 11.93 15.06 -19.94
C LEU A 107 12.31 16.43 -20.50
N LEU A 108 13.07 17.24 -19.77
CA LEU A 108 13.56 18.54 -20.26
C LEU A 108 14.46 18.39 -21.49
N THR A 109 15.27 17.33 -21.56
CA THR A 109 16.14 17.09 -22.74
C THR A 109 15.38 16.71 -24.02
N THR A 110 14.10 16.35 -23.90
CA THR A 110 13.28 15.86 -25.03
C THR A 110 12.04 16.72 -25.29
N SER A 111 11.79 17.75 -24.48
CA SER A 111 10.58 18.57 -24.55
C SER A 111 10.87 19.95 -25.15
N ASP A 112 10.19 20.26 -26.27
CA ASP A 112 10.28 21.57 -26.94
C ASP A 112 9.03 22.44 -26.70
N GLU A 113 7.99 21.89 -26.09
CA GLU A 113 6.73 22.60 -25.82
C GLU A 113 6.88 23.54 -24.62
N PRO A 114 6.68 24.87 -24.78
CA PRO A 114 6.95 25.85 -23.72
C PRO A 114 6.18 25.63 -22.42
N GLU A 115 4.93 25.16 -22.51
CA GLU A 115 4.11 24.87 -21.32
C GLU A 115 4.64 23.66 -20.55
N THR A 116 5.00 22.60 -21.27
CA THR A 116 5.63 21.40 -20.71
C THR A 116 6.97 21.72 -20.07
N VAL A 117 7.82 22.52 -20.74
CA VAL A 117 9.10 22.98 -20.17
C VAL A 117 8.87 23.80 -18.89
N ARG A 118 7.91 24.72 -18.88
CA ARG A 118 7.59 25.52 -17.69
C ARG A 118 7.14 24.65 -16.52
N TRP A 119 6.30 23.66 -16.79
CA TRP A 119 5.84 22.70 -15.78
C TRP A 119 7.00 21.86 -15.23
N LEU A 120 7.86 21.34 -16.10
CA LEU A 120 9.04 20.56 -15.72
C LEU A 120 10.02 21.38 -14.87
N LEU A 121 10.24 22.65 -15.22
CA LEU A 121 11.06 23.56 -14.42
C LEU A 121 10.46 23.82 -13.03
N ALA A 122 9.14 24.00 -12.94
CA ALA A 122 8.46 24.17 -11.64
C ALA A 122 8.53 22.89 -10.79
N LEU A 123 8.40 21.73 -11.42
CA LEU A 123 8.58 20.43 -10.78
C LEU A 123 10.01 20.28 -10.23
N ALA A 124 11.00 20.56 -11.06
CA ALA A 124 12.41 20.50 -10.69
C ALA A 124 12.74 21.46 -9.54
N ALA A 125 12.24 22.70 -9.58
CA ALA A 125 12.42 23.66 -8.50
C ALA A 125 11.91 23.12 -7.17
N ARG A 126 10.66 22.62 -7.13
CA ARG A 126 10.05 22.08 -5.91
C ARG A 126 10.84 20.89 -5.34
N HIS A 127 11.22 19.93 -6.17
CA HIS A 127 11.96 18.75 -5.69
C HIS A 127 13.42 19.08 -5.33
N SER A 128 14.02 20.10 -5.94
CA SER A 128 15.37 20.56 -5.56
C SER A 128 15.39 21.19 -4.17
N GLU A 129 14.36 21.97 -3.83
CA GLU A 129 14.21 22.56 -2.49
C GLU A 129 13.97 21.50 -1.43
N ALA A 130 13.09 20.53 -1.72
CA ALA A 130 12.80 19.40 -0.83
C ALA A 130 14.06 18.52 -0.61
N ALA A 131 14.76 18.15 -1.69
CA ALA A 131 15.99 17.37 -1.62
C ALA A 131 17.08 18.10 -0.82
N MET A 132 17.29 19.39 -1.07
CA MET A 132 18.25 20.20 -0.31
C MET A 132 17.92 20.23 1.18
N THR A 133 16.65 20.46 1.53
CA THR A 133 16.21 20.53 2.92
C THR A 133 16.42 19.19 3.62
N ARG A 134 16.02 18.07 3.00
CA ARG A 134 16.22 16.72 3.56
C ARG A 134 17.69 16.35 3.67
N ALA A 135 18.51 16.66 2.66
CA ALA A 135 19.95 16.40 2.72
C ALA A 135 20.61 17.15 3.89
N ARG A 136 20.24 18.41 4.14
CA ARG A 136 20.73 19.17 5.30
C ARG A 136 20.32 18.54 6.63
N LEU A 137 19.08 18.07 6.74
CA LEU A 137 18.59 17.39 7.93
C LEU A 137 19.36 16.10 8.20
N LEU A 138 19.55 15.27 7.16
CA LEU A 138 20.31 14.02 7.28
C LEU A 138 21.77 14.29 7.65
N LEU A 139 22.42 15.29 7.04
CA LEU A 139 23.78 15.68 7.40
C LEU A 139 23.89 16.16 8.85
N ALA A 140 22.90 16.94 9.33
CA ALA A 140 22.87 17.40 10.71
C ALA A 140 22.66 16.23 11.70
N GLN A 141 21.86 15.23 11.32
CA GLN A 141 21.67 14.00 12.11
C GLN A 141 22.98 13.21 12.20
N MET A 142 23.64 12.97 11.06
CA MET A 142 24.92 12.25 11.02
C MET A 142 26.02 12.97 11.82
N ALA A 143 25.98 14.31 11.90
CA ALA A 143 26.93 15.10 12.68
C ALA A 143 26.60 15.15 14.19
N GLY A 144 25.41 14.71 14.61
CA GLY A 144 24.94 14.69 16.00
C GLY A 144 24.90 13.30 16.64
N GLU A 145 25.41 12.27 15.96
CA GLU A 145 25.50 10.88 16.43
C GLU A 145 26.82 10.56 17.20
N ASP A 146 27.46 11.57 17.81
CA ASP A 146 28.58 11.44 18.77
C ASP A 146 28.09 11.54 20.24
#